data_AF-A0A669B8U2-F1
#
_entry.id   AF-A0A669B8U2-F1
#
_cell.length_a   1.000
_cell.length_b   1.000
_cell.length_c   1.000
_cell.angle_alpha   90.00
_cell.angle_beta   90.00
_cell.angle_gamma   90.00
#
_symmetry.space_group_name_H-M   'P 1'
#
loop_
_entity.id
_entity.type
_entity.pdbx_description
1 polymer ?
#
loop_
_entity_poly.entity_id
_entity_poly.type
_entity_poly.pdbx_seq_one_letter_code
_entity_poly.pdbx_strand_id
1 'polypeptide(L)'
;MVDTKTNLTQLQSSYDKLSKNHSQLQEEVKKLKEKIEEKCPDRWRRFGSSCYFKSTESKTWSESRRDCQDKGADLVMINSKEEQEFINELNMRGESWIGLRAKNTSSGSKWEWVDGSAVNET
;
A
#
# COMPACT_ATOMS: atom_id res chain seq x y z
N MET A 1 48.26 24.80 7.38
CA MET A 1 47.93 23.84 8.45
C MET A 1 46.43 23.86 8.62
N VAL A 2 45.75 22.76 8.33
CA VAL A 2 44.31 22.63 8.60
C VAL A 2 44.15 22.59 10.12
N ASP A 3 43.32 23.48 10.67
CA ASP A 3 43.12 23.63 12.11
C ASP A 3 42.32 22.45 12.67
N THR A 4 42.98 21.64 13.50
CA THR A 4 42.39 20.47 14.18
C THR A 4 41.17 20.84 15.01
N LYS A 5 41.10 22.07 15.53
CA LYS A 5 39.94 22.57 16.28
C LYS A 5 38.73 22.78 15.37
N THR A 6 38.95 23.21 14.13
CA THR A 6 37.89 23.37 13.14
C THR A 6 37.31 22.00 12.75
N ASN A 7 38.18 21.02 12.50
CA ASN A 7 37.75 19.65 12.18
C ASN A 7 36.97 19.00 13.34
N LEU A 8 37.41 19.19 14.59
CA LEU A 8 36.72 18.67 15.76
C LEU A 8 35.32 19.28 15.91
N THR A 9 35.19 20.59 15.71
CA THR A 9 33.91 21.30 15.79
C THR A 9 32.94 20.82 14.70
N GLN A 10 33.44 20.61 13.48
CA GLN A 10 32.65 20.07 12.36
C GLN A 10 32.18 18.64 12.63
N LEU A 11 33.04 17.79 13.20
CA LEU A 11 32.70 16.42 13.55
C LEU A 11 31.60 16.38 14.63
N GLN A 12 31.72 17.21 15.67
CA GLN A 12 30.71 17.31 16.72
C GLN A 12 29.35 17.73 16.14
N SER A 13 29.32 18.76 15.28
CA SER A 13 28.09 19.20 14.63
C SER A 13 27.46 18.10 13.77
N SER A 14 28.28 17.28 13.11
CA SER A 14 27.80 16.16 12.30
C SER A 14 27.23 15.04 13.16
N TYR A 15 27.88 14.74 14.29
CA TYR A 15 27.40 13.77 15.27
C TYR A 15 26.05 14.21 15.86
N ASP A 16 25.91 15.46 16.25
CA ASP A 16 24.65 15.99 16.81
C ASP A 16 23.51 15.91 15.79
N LYS A 17 23.80 16.21 14.51
CA LYS A 17 22.82 16.08 13.42
C LYS A 17 22.43 14.61 13.19
N LEU A 18 23.41 13.71 13.17
CA LEU A 18 23.16 12.27 13.00
C LEU A 18 22.34 11.71 14.15
N SER A 19 22.66 12.10 15.39
CA SER A 19 21.91 11.72 16.59
C SER A 19 20.45 12.16 16.51
N LYS A 20 20.19 13.42 16.12
CA LYS A 20 18.83 13.93 15.89
C LYS A 20 18.08 13.14 14.82
N ASN A 21 18.71 12.89 13.67
CA ASN A 21 18.11 12.12 12.59
C ASN A 21 17.77 10.69 13.04
N HIS A 22 18.67 10.05 13.80
CA HIS A 22 18.44 8.71 14.32
C HIS A 22 17.24 8.69 15.28
N SER A 23 17.15 9.64 16.22
CA SER A 23 15.98 9.75 17.12
C SER A 23 14.67 9.96 16.35
N GLN A 24 14.68 10.77 15.30
CA GLN A 24 13.49 10.99 14.47
C GLN A 24 13.08 9.72 13.72
N LEU A 25 14.04 9.04 13.08
CA LEU A 25 13.79 7.77 12.38
C LEU A 25 13.26 6.70 13.32
N GLN A 26 13.78 6.62 14.55
CA GLN A 26 13.27 5.68 15.55
C GLN A 26 11.79 5.93 15.89
N GLU A 27 11.38 7.19 16.02
CA GLU A 27 10.00 7.56 16.28
C GLU A 27 9.08 7.27 15.07
N GLU A 28 9.54 7.53 13.86
CA GLU A 28 8.82 7.17 12.63
C GLU A 28 8.63 5.65 12.51
N VAL A 29 9.67 4.87 12.78
CA VAL A 29 9.60 3.39 12.81
C VAL A 29 8.60 2.90 13.84
N LYS A 30 8.56 3.50 15.03
CA LYS A 30 7.59 3.15 16.07
C LYS A 30 6.15 3.36 15.58
N LYS A 31 5.85 4.53 15.01
CA LYS A 31 4.52 4.84 14.46
C LYS A 31 4.12 3.89 13.33
N LEU A 32 5.06 3.53 12.46
CA LEU A 32 4.82 2.57 11.39
C LEU A 32 4.52 1.17 11.92
N LYS A 33 5.22 0.72 12.97
CA LYS A 33 4.92 -0.56 13.63
C LYS A 33 3.52 -0.59 14.22
N GLU A 34 3.13 0.46 14.95
CA GLU A 34 1.78 0.57 15.52
C GLU A 34 0.69 0.49 14.44
N LYS A 35 0.92 1.13 13.29
CA LYS A 35 0.00 1.07 12.13
C LYS A 35 -0.10 -0.34 11.52
N ILE A 36 0.99 -1.10 11.52
CA ILE A 36 1.00 -2.49 11.04
C ILE A 36 0.26 -3.40 12.03
N GLU A 37 0.37 -3.11 13.32
CA GLU A 37 -0.25 -3.87 14.42
C GLU A 37 -1.74 -3.52 14.64
N GLU A 38 -2.24 -2.46 14.02
CA GLU A 38 -3.67 -2.11 14.07
C GLU A 38 -4.52 -3.30 13.63
N LYS A 39 -5.60 -3.62 14.34
CA LYS A 39 -6.44 -4.76 13.96
C LYS A 39 -7.32 -4.38 12.77
N CYS A 40 -7.43 -5.27 11.78
CA CYS A 40 -8.40 -5.08 10.71
C CYS A 40 -9.83 -5.11 11.27
N PRO A 41 -10.78 -4.38 10.66
CA PRO A 41 -12.17 -4.41 11.08
C PRO A 41 -12.76 -5.82 11.03
N ASP A 42 -13.86 -6.04 11.75
CA ASP A 42 -14.53 -7.34 11.81
C ASP A 42 -14.85 -7.87 10.40
N ARG A 43 -14.53 -9.15 10.17
CA ARG A 43 -14.66 -9.87 8.89
C ARG A 43 -13.70 -9.44 7.77
N TRP A 44 -12.78 -8.52 8.02
CA TRP A 44 -11.68 -8.23 7.11
C TRP A 44 -10.49 -9.14 7.40
N ARG A 45 -9.74 -9.51 6.37
CA ARG A 45 -8.51 -10.30 6.49
C ARG A 45 -7.29 -9.41 6.29
N ARG A 46 -6.29 -9.58 7.14
CA ARG A 46 -5.01 -8.88 7.03
C ARG A 46 -4.08 -9.62 6.05
N PHE A 47 -3.44 -8.86 5.18
CA PHE A 47 -2.27 -9.29 4.42
C PHE A 47 -1.28 -8.11 4.35
N GLY A 48 -0.06 -8.32 4.85
CA GLY A 48 0.91 -7.24 5.05
C GLY A 48 0.36 -6.12 5.94
N SER A 49 0.49 -4.87 5.46
CA SER A 49 -0.02 -3.67 6.12
C SER A 49 -1.47 -3.33 5.77
N SER A 50 -2.13 -4.12 4.91
CA SER A 50 -3.46 -3.85 4.37
C SER A 50 -4.53 -4.80 4.91
N CYS A 51 -5.79 -4.33 4.88
CA CYS A 51 -6.98 -5.10 5.23
C CYS A 51 -7.84 -5.32 4.00
N TYR A 52 -8.36 -6.53 3.82
CA TYR A 52 -9.12 -6.95 2.65
C TYR A 52 -10.49 -7.48 3.06
N PHE A 53 -11.51 -7.06 2.33
CA PHE A 53 -12.89 -7.53 2.51
C PHE A 53 -13.36 -8.24 1.25
N LYS A 54 -13.78 -9.50 1.40
CA LYS A 54 -14.45 -10.22 0.32
C LYS A 54 -15.95 -10.10 0.48
N SER A 55 -16.59 -9.42 -0.47
CA SER A 55 -18.06 -9.37 -0.54
C SER A 55 -18.63 -10.75 -0.87
N THR A 56 -19.85 -11.00 -0.38
CA THR A 56 -20.67 -12.17 -0.73
C THR A 56 -21.74 -11.83 -1.77
N GLU A 57 -21.84 -10.57 -2.18
CA GLU A 57 -22.84 -10.09 -3.13
C GLU A 57 -22.30 -10.09 -4.56
N SER A 58 -23.13 -10.52 -5.51
CA SER A 58 -22.84 -10.43 -6.94
C SER A 58 -23.34 -9.08 -7.48
N LYS A 59 -22.41 -8.25 -7.94
CA LYS A 59 -22.66 -6.89 -8.43
C LYS A 59 -21.87 -6.65 -9.72
N THR A 60 -22.21 -5.59 -10.45
CA THR A 60 -21.35 -5.11 -11.55
C THR A 60 -20.05 -4.52 -11.00
N TRP A 61 -19.01 -4.42 -11.82
CA TRP A 61 -17.74 -3.82 -11.40
C TRP A 61 -17.93 -2.43 -10.77
N SER A 62 -18.76 -1.58 -11.38
CA SER A 62 -19.02 -0.22 -10.92
C SER A 62 -19.74 -0.18 -9.56
N GLU A 63 -20.71 -1.07 -9.34
CA GLU A 63 -21.42 -1.19 -8.07
C GLU A 63 -20.50 -1.76 -6.98
N SER A 64 -19.70 -2.78 -7.28
CA SER A 64 -18.71 -3.32 -6.35
C SER A 64 -17.67 -2.28 -5.94
N ARG A 65 -17.20 -1.45 -6.87
CA ARG A 65 -16.29 -0.35 -6.55
C ARG A 65 -16.93 0.67 -5.60
N ARG A 66 -18.17 1.06 -5.87
CA ARG A 66 -18.91 1.99 -5.00
C ARG A 66 -19.07 1.41 -3.59
N ASP A 67 -19.45 0.15 -3.46
CA ASP A 67 -19.55 -0.52 -2.17
C ASP A 67 -18.22 -0.50 -1.39
N CYS A 68 -17.09 -0.73 -2.06
CA CYS A 68 -15.78 -0.66 -1.44
C CYS A 68 -15.49 0.76 -0.93
N GLN A 69 -15.81 1.78 -1.73
CA GLN A 69 -15.63 3.19 -1.39
C GLN A 69 -16.51 3.64 -0.23
N ASP A 70 -17.77 3.17 -0.19
CA ASP A 70 -18.68 3.41 0.93
C ASP A 70 -18.18 2.78 2.25
N LYS A 71 -17.28 1.77 2.17
CA LYS A 71 -16.60 1.16 3.32
C LYS A 71 -15.25 1.81 3.65
N GLY A 72 -14.87 2.89 2.98
CA GLY A 72 -13.57 3.54 3.16
C GLY A 72 -12.40 2.79 2.53
N ALA A 73 -12.65 1.95 1.53
CA ALA A 73 -11.65 1.21 0.76
C ALA A 73 -11.84 1.42 -0.76
N ASP A 74 -11.15 0.64 -1.59
CA ASP A 74 -11.42 0.55 -3.04
C ASP A 74 -11.24 -0.92 -3.47
N LEU A 75 -11.58 -1.25 -4.72
CA LEU A 75 -11.28 -2.58 -5.26
C LEU A 75 -9.77 -2.84 -5.25
N VAL A 76 -9.38 -4.09 -4.99
CA VAL A 76 -7.98 -4.46 -4.81
C VAL A 76 -7.13 -4.17 -6.05
N MET A 77 -6.00 -3.49 -5.85
CA MET A 77 -4.90 -3.43 -6.81
C MET A 77 -3.86 -4.45 -6.39
N ILE A 78 -3.46 -5.33 -7.31
CA ILE A 78 -2.53 -6.42 -7.01
C ILE A 78 -1.13 -5.96 -7.40
N ASN A 79 -0.26 -5.81 -6.40
CA ASN A 79 1.06 -5.21 -6.55
C ASN A 79 2.21 -6.22 -6.38
N SER A 80 1.90 -7.46 -5.99
CA SER A 80 2.90 -8.51 -5.85
C SER A 80 2.32 -9.90 -6.12
N LYS A 81 3.20 -10.87 -6.34
CA LYS A 81 2.81 -12.27 -6.53
C LYS A 81 2.19 -12.86 -5.25
N GLU A 82 2.74 -12.51 -4.10
CA GLU A 82 2.24 -12.94 -2.79
C GLU A 82 0.86 -12.36 -2.51
N GLU A 83 0.59 -11.11 -2.94
CA GLU A 83 -0.75 -10.53 -2.87
C GLU A 83 -1.71 -11.28 -3.79
N GLN A 84 -1.30 -11.63 -5.00
CA GLN A 84 -2.10 -12.46 -5.90
C GLN A 84 -2.45 -13.83 -5.28
N GLU A 85 -1.47 -14.49 -4.65
CA GLU A 85 -1.68 -15.77 -3.96
C GLU A 85 -2.67 -15.62 -2.79
N PHE A 86 -2.53 -14.58 -1.97
CA PHE A 86 -3.48 -14.28 -0.91
C PHE A 86 -4.91 -14.01 -1.43
N ILE A 87 -5.06 -13.29 -2.54
CA ILE A 87 -6.37 -13.06 -3.17
C ILE A 87 -6.96 -14.36 -3.72
N ASN A 88 -6.14 -15.26 -4.27
CA ASN A 88 -6.58 -16.59 -4.70
C ASN A 88 -7.08 -17.42 -3.51
N GLU A 89 -6.39 -17.39 -2.36
CA GLU A 89 -6.84 -18.03 -1.13
C GLU A 89 -8.17 -17.44 -0.62
N LEU A 90 -8.28 -16.11 -0.65
CA LEU A 90 -9.51 -15.40 -0.28
C LEU A 90 -10.68 -15.81 -1.19
N ASN A 91 -10.40 -16.09 -2.45
CA ASN A 91 -11.34 -16.49 -3.47
C ASN A 91 -11.50 -18.01 -3.65
N MET A 92 -10.95 -18.88 -2.79
CA MET A 92 -11.04 -20.35 -2.98
C MET A 92 -12.46 -20.90 -3.23
N ARG A 93 -13.50 -20.19 -2.81
CA ARG A 93 -14.91 -20.56 -2.98
C ARG A 93 -15.71 -19.61 -3.87
N GLY A 94 -15.06 -18.94 -4.82
CA GLY A 94 -15.76 -18.10 -5.80
C GLY A 94 -14.84 -17.10 -6.50
N GLU A 95 -15.43 -16.03 -6.99
CA GLU A 95 -14.71 -14.97 -7.70
C GLU A 95 -15.10 -13.61 -7.12
N SER A 96 -14.24 -12.62 -7.33
CA SER A 96 -14.47 -11.23 -6.90
C SER A 96 -13.96 -10.28 -7.96
N TRP A 97 -14.60 -9.13 -8.12
CA TRP A 97 -14.03 -8.04 -8.91
C TRP A 97 -12.73 -7.54 -8.29
N ILE A 98 -11.77 -7.20 -9.16
CA ILE A 98 -10.53 -6.50 -8.80
C ILE A 98 -10.55 -5.09 -9.37
N GLY A 99 -9.61 -4.26 -8.93
CA GLY A 99 -9.51 -2.85 -9.34
C GLY A 99 -9.05 -2.64 -10.79
N LEU A 100 -8.80 -3.70 -11.54
CA LEU A 100 -8.39 -3.64 -12.92
C LEU A 100 -9.60 -3.52 -13.85
N ARG A 101 -9.60 -2.54 -14.76
CA ARG A 101 -10.63 -2.42 -15.81
C ARG A 101 -10.06 -2.04 -17.16
N ALA A 102 -10.73 -2.47 -18.22
CA ALA A 102 -10.46 -2.00 -19.56
C ALA A 102 -11.24 -0.71 -19.83
N LYS A 103 -10.56 0.32 -20.32
CA LYS A 103 -11.13 1.58 -20.78
C LYS A 103 -10.98 1.69 -22.28
N ASN A 104 -12.09 1.94 -22.96
CA ASN A 104 -12.09 2.18 -24.40
C ASN A 104 -11.46 3.55 -24.70
N THR A 105 -10.57 3.57 -25.68
CA THR A 105 -9.90 4.74 -26.22
C THR A 105 -10.10 4.79 -27.73
N SER A 106 -9.79 5.93 -28.36
CA SER A 106 -9.84 6.07 -29.82
C SER A 106 -8.89 5.11 -30.56
N SER A 107 -7.95 4.49 -29.85
CA SER A 107 -6.94 3.58 -30.38
C SER A 107 -7.11 2.12 -29.90
N GLY A 108 -8.25 1.76 -29.29
CA GLY A 108 -8.52 0.41 -28.79
C GLY A 108 -8.96 0.39 -27.32
N SER A 109 -8.48 -0.58 -26.54
CA SER A 109 -8.74 -0.66 -25.09
C SER A 109 -7.43 -0.62 -24.33
N LYS A 110 -7.39 0.15 -23.23
CA LYS A 110 -6.25 0.18 -22.30
C LYS A 110 -6.70 -0.30 -20.93
N TRP A 111 -5.88 -1.13 -20.30
CA TRP A 111 -6.10 -1.58 -18.93
C TRP A 111 -5.58 -0.53 -17.94
N GLU A 112 -6.41 -0.16 -16.98
CA GLU A 112 -6.08 0.77 -15.90
C GLU A 112 -6.54 0.22 -14.55
N TRP A 113 -5.73 0.46 -13.52
CA TRP A 113 -6.12 0.23 -12.13
C TRP A 113 -7.04 1.35 -11.62
N VAL A 114 -7.66 1.14 -10.46
CA VAL A 114 -8.59 2.10 -9.83
C VAL A 114 -7.96 3.45 -9.49
N ASP A 115 -6.63 3.51 -9.34
CA ASP A 115 -5.84 4.74 -9.14
C ASP A 115 -5.44 5.45 -10.45
N GLY A 116 -5.76 4.85 -11.60
CA GLY A 116 -5.44 5.36 -12.93
C GLY A 116 -4.06 4.94 -13.45
N SER A 117 -3.28 4.16 -12.69
CA SER A 117 -2.03 3.60 -13.18
C SER A 117 -2.28 2.55 -14.27
N ALA A 118 -1.34 2.46 -15.21
CA ALA A 118 -1.36 1.41 -16.23
C ALA A 118 -0.92 0.07 -15.63
N VAL A 119 -1.40 -1.03 -16.20
CA VAL A 119 -0.79 -2.34 -15.94
C VAL A 119 0.64 -2.34 -16.47
N ASN A 120 1.59 -2.59 -15.59
CA ASN A 120 2.94 -2.93 -15.99
C ASN A 120 2.94 -4.41 -16.39
N GLU A 121 3.12 -4.69 -17.68
CA GLU A 121 3.43 -6.04 -18.14
C GLU A 121 4.87 -6.35 -17.74
N THR A 122 5.05 -7.19 -16.71
CA THR A 122 6.33 -7.86 -16.41
C THR A 122 6.37 -9.24 -17.01
#